data_AF-A0A6P0PBM4-F1
#
_entry.id   AF-A0A6P0PBM4-F1
#
_cell.length_a   1.000
_cell.length_b   1.000
_cell.length_c   1.000
_cell.angle_alpha   90.00
_cell.angle_beta   90.00
_cell.angle_gamma   90.00
#
_symmetry.space_group_name_H-M   'P 1'
#
loop_
_entity.id
_entity.type
_entity.pdbx_description
1 polymer ?
#
loop_
_entity_poly.entity_id
_entity_poly.type
_entity_poly.pdbx_seq_one_letter_code
_entity_poly.pdbx_strand_id
1 'polypeptide(L)' 'MKLPYTVVIFWSDEDNCYLVHLPEFPSQKFHTHGNSYEEAMQNACEVLELLVEEYQQEGKSLPQPKNIEQTFQLA' A
#
# COMPACT_ATOMS: atom_id res chain seq x y z
N MET A 1 13.04 -8.26 3.62
CA MET A 1 13.46 -6.84 3.82
C MET A 1 12.50 -6.21 4.83
N LYS A 2 12.91 -5.27 5.69
CA LYS A 2 11.94 -4.54 6.52
C LYS A 2 11.44 -3.34 5.72
N LEU A 3 10.17 -3.33 5.35
CA LEU A 3 9.53 -2.25 4.60
C LEU A 3 8.68 -1.40 5.57
N PRO A 4 9.18 -0.24 6.04
CA PRO A 4 8.47 0.58 7.03
C PRO A 4 7.41 1.48 6.37
N TYR A 5 6.59 0.93 5.48
CA TYR A 5 5.54 1.68 4.78
C TYR A 5 4.19 1.50 5.43
N THR A 6 3.31 2.49 5.25
CA THR A 6 1.96 2.45 5.79
C THR A 6 1.07 1.58 4.91
N VAL A 7 0.30 0.70 5.53
CA VAL A 7 -0.76 -0.07 4.85
C VAL A 7 -2.10 0.37 5.43
N VAL A 8 -2.97 0.93 4.59
CA VAL A 8 -4.33 1.31 4.97
C VAL A 8 -5.29 0.30 4.33
N ILE A 9 -6.01 -0.44 5.16
CA ILE A 9 -7.00 -1.44 4.72
C ILE A 9 -8.39 -0.92 5.09
N PHE A 10 -9.33 -0.95 4.15
CA PHE A 10 -10.72 -0.60 4.43
C PHE A 10 -11.70 -1.41 3.58
N TRP A 11 -12.92 -1.56 4.09
CA TRP A 11 -14.00 -2.28 3.41
C TRP A 11 -14.59 -1.44 2.28
N SER A 12 -14.78 -2.05 1.11
CA SER A 12 -15.56 -1.48 0.00
C SER A 12 -16.92 -2.19 -0.07
N ASP A 13 -17.99 -1.45 0.18
CA ASP A 13 -19.35 -1.96 -0.02
C ASP A 13 -19.67 -2.21 -1.51
N GLU A 14 -19.02 -1.48 -2.42
CA GLU A 14 -19.20 -1.62 -3.87
C GLU A 14 -18.57 -2.91 -4.40
N ASP A 15 -17.34 -3.20 -3.97
CA ASP A 15 -16.57 -4.36 -4.43
C ASP A 15 -16.75 -5.60 -3.53
N ASN A 16 -17.41 -5.45 -2.38
CA ASN A 16 -17.58 -6.49 -1.35
C ASN A 16 -16.26 -7.16 -0.94
N CYS A 17 -15.20 -6.35 -0.82
CA CYS A 17 -13.88 -6.80 -0.39
C CYS A 17 -13.13 -5.67 0.34
N TYR A 18 -11.98 -6.02 0.93
CA TYR A 18 -11.07 -5.04 1.50
C TYR A 18 -10.17 -4.48 0.42
N LEU A 19 -10.12 -3.16 0.31
CA LEU A 19 -9.19 -2.43 -0.53
C LEU A 19 -7.97 -2.00 0.27
N VAL A 20 -6.81 -2.00 -0.39
CA VAL A 20 -5.53 -1.59 0.18
C VAL A 20 -5.04 -0.31 -0.47
N HIS A 21 -4.78 0.71 0.35
CA HIS A 21 -4.09 1.93 -0.04
C HIS A 21 -2.69 1.98 0.58
N LEU A 22 -1.71 2.44 -0.20
CA LEU A 22 -0.31 2.62 0.19
C LEU A 22 0.03 4.11 0.03
N PRO A 23 -0.09 4.93 1.09
CA PRO A 23 0.03 6.38 1.02
C PRO A 23 1.35 6.91 0.45
N GLU A 24 2.43 6.16 0.60
CA GLU A 24 3.78 6.49 0.10
C GLU A 24 3.93 6.25 -1.42
N PHE A 25 3.01 5.50 -2.03
CA PHE A 25 3.02 5.15 -3.45
C PHE A 25 1.76 5.70 -4.14
N PRO A 26 1.65 7.02 -4.40
CA PRO A 26 0.40 7.63 -4.86
C PRO A 26 0.14 7.45 -6.38
N SER A 27 0.74 6.45 -7.04
CA SER A 27 0.52 6.19 -8.47
C SER A 27 -0.94 5.81 -8.78
N GLN A 28 -1.62 5.23 -7.79
CA GLN A 28 -3.02 4.86 -7.85
C GLN A 28 -3.68 4.95 -6.47
N LYS A 29 -5.01 5.03 -6.45
CA LYS A 29 -5.78 5.12 -5.20
C LYS A 29 -5.74 3.80 -4.42
N PHE A 30 -5.91 2.66 -5.08
CA PHE A 30 -5.84 1.33 -4.46
C PHE A 30 -4.80 0.49 -5.18
N HIS A 31 -4.06 -0.31 -4.42
CA HIS A 31 -2.93 -1.08 -4.92
C HIS A 31 -3.24 -2.56 -5.05
N THR A 32 -4.10 -3.05 -4.17
CA THR A 32 -4.57 -4.43 -4.18
C THR A 32 -5.84 -4.53 -3.34
N HIS A 33 -6.36 -5.74 -3.22
CA HIS A 33 -7.55 -6.06 -2.45
C HIS A 33 -7.42 -7.45 -1.80
N GLY A 34 -8.37 -7.81 -0.95
CA GLY A 34 -8.50 -9.15 -0.40
C GLY A 34 -9.89 -9.37 0.20
N ASN A 35 -10.33 -10.62 0.28
CA ASN A 35 -11.64 -10.99 0.84
C ASN A 35 -11.60 -11.13 2.37
N SER A 36 -10.40 -11.18 2.96
CA SER A 36 -10.19 -11.09 4.40
C SER A 36 -9.06 -10.11 4.72
N TYR A 37 -8.91 -9.76 6.00
CA TYR A 37 -7.78 -8.94 6.46
C TYR A 37 -6.44 -9.60 6.16
N GLU A 38 -6.33 -10.91 6.36
CA GLU A 38 -5.13 -11.69 6.11
C GLU A 38 -4.76 -11.69 4.63
N GLU A 39 -5.73 -11.94 3.74
CA GLU A 39 -5.51 -11.91 2.29
C GLU A 39 -5.12 -10.51 1.83
N ALA A 40 -5.83 -9.47 2.29
CA ALA A 40 -5.51 -8.09 1.94
C ALA A 40 -4.09 -7.69 2.39
N MET A 41 -3.69 -8.08 3.59
CA MET A 41 -2.36 -7.80 4.12
C MET A 41 -1.27 -8.60 3.40
N GLN A 42 -1.52 -9.88 3.08
CA GLN A 42 -0.59 -10.69 2.29
C GLN A 42 -0.36 -10.04 0.92
N ASN A 43 -1.44 -9.71 0.22
CA ASN A 43 -1.37 -9.06 -1.08
C ASN A 43 -0.68 -7.70 -0.99
N ALA A 44 -0.90 -6.94 0.09
CA ALA A 44 -0.23 -5.65 0.32
C ALA A 44 1.29 -5.82 0.42
N CYS A 45 1.75 -6.84 1.14
CA CYS A 45 3.18 -7.17 1.25
C CYS A 45 3.78 -7.54 -0.11
N GLU A 46 3.11 -8.39 -0.88
CA GLU A 46 3.56 -8.79 -2.23
C GLU A 46 3.68 -7.57 -3.17
N VAL A 47 2.68 -6.68 -3.15
CA VAL A 47 2.72 -5.44 -3.96
C VAL A 47 3.80 -4.47 -3.48
N LEU A 48 4.04 -4.36 -2.17
CA LEU A 48 5.12 -3.52 -1.65
C LEU A 48 6.50 -4.02 -2.09
N GLU A 49 6.72 -5.34 -2.13
CA GLU A 49 7.95 -5.93 -2.65
C GLU A 49 8.12 -5.60 -4.14
N LEU A 50 7.07 -5.79 -4.95
CA LEU A 50 7.08 -5.46 -6.37
C LEU A 50 7.39 -3.97 -6.63
N LEU A 51 6.72 -3.06 -5.92
CA LEU A 51 6.95 -1.61 -6.06
C LEU A 51 8.39 -1.23 -5.71
N VAL A 52 8.98 -1.86 -4.69
CA VAL A 52 10.37 -1.61 -4.31
C VAL A 52 11.32 -2.10 -5.40
N GLU A 53 11.07 -3.27 -5.98
CA GLU A 53 11.85 -3.80 -7.09
C GLU A 53 11.77 -2.90 -8.33
N GLU A 54 10.57 -2.43 -8.69
CA GLU A 54 10.36 -1.50 -9.81
C GLU A 54 11.16 -0.21 -9.63
N TYR A 55 11.10 0.41 -8.45
CA TYR A 55 11.86 1.62 -8.15
C TYR A 55 13.37 1.40 -8.29
N GLN A 56 13.87 0.26 -7.82
CA GLN A 56 15.28 -0.09 -7.92
C GLN A 56 15.71 -0.32 -9.38
N GLN A 57 14.89 -1.04 -10.16
CA GLN A 57 15.16 -1.31 -11.58
C GLN A 57 15.18 -0.01 -12.41
N GLU A 58 14.31 0.94 -12.08
CA GLU A 58 14.25 2.24 -12.73
C GLU A 58 15.28 3.25 -12.21
N GLY A 59 16.09 2.88 -11.21
CA GLY A 59 17.05 3.78 -10.56
C GLY A 59 16.40 4.94 -9.80
N LYS A 60 15.12 4.80 -9.42
CA LYS A 60 14.37 5.79 -8.64
C LYS A 60 14.67 5.64 -7.15
N SER A 61 14.68 6.76 -6.45
CA SER A 61 14.75 6.75 -4.99
C SER A 61 13.43 6.29 -4.40
N LEU A 62 13.48 5.37 -3.44
CA LEU A 62 12.30 4.92 -2.70
C LEU A 62 11.64 6.07 -1.93
N PRO A 63 10.30 6.07 -1.79
CA PRO A 63 9.60 7.09 -1.03
C PRO A 63 9.98 7.02 0.46
N GLN A 64 9.91 8.16 1.15
CA GLN A 64 10.10 8.20 2.59
C GLN A 64 8.81 7.76 3.30
N PRO A 65 8.90 6.92 4.34
CA PRO A 65 7.76 6.58 5.20
C PRO A 65 7.05 7.82 5.73
N LYS A 66 5.72 7.82 5.68
CA LYS A 66 4.91 8.87 6.29
C LYS A 66 4.75 8.63 7.79
N ASN A 67 4.71 9.71 8.54
CA ASN A 67 4.29 9.66 9.94
C ASN A 67 2.75 9.68 10.05
N ILE A 68 2.24 9.49 11.27
CA ILE A 68 0.80 9.40 11.52
C ILE A 68 0.03 10.65 11.07
N GLU A 69 0.58 11.85 11.28
CA GLU A 69 -0.06 13.11 10.90
C GLU A 69 -0.16 13.23 9.38
N GLN A 70 0.90 12.88 8.65
CA GLN A 70 0.95 12.89 7.19
C GLN A 70 0.02 11.86 6.56
N THR A 71 -0.19 10.73 7.22
CA THR A 71 -1.08 9.65 6.74
C THR A 71 -2.55 10.06 6.83
N PHE A 72 -2.99 10.63 7.96
CA PHE A 72 -4.41 10.91 8.19
C PHE A 72 -4.90 12.27 7.64
N GLN A 73 -4.01 13.14 7.16
CA GLN A 73 -4.41 14.36 6.44
C GLN A 73 -4.92 14.09 5.00
N LEU A 74 -4.80 12.85 4.51
CA LEU A 74 -5.18 12.44 3.15
C LEU A 74 -6.48 11.62 3.09
N ALA A 75 -7.18 11.43 4.21
CA ALA A 75 -8.42 10.66 4.32
C ALA A 75 -9.67 11.55 4.21
#